data_AF-A0A3D4RKM6-F1
#
_entry.id   AF-A0A3D4RKM6-F1
#
_cell.length_a   1.000
_cell.length_b   1.000
_cell.length_c   1.000
_cell.angle_alpha   90.00
_cell.angle_beta   90.00
_cell.angle_gamma   90.00
#
_symmetry.space_group_name_H-M   'P 1'
#
loop_
_entity.id
_entity.type
_entity.pdbx_description
1 polymer ?
#
loop_
_entity_poly.entity_id
_entity_poly.type
_entity_poly.pdbx_seq_one_letter_code
_entity_poly.pdbx_strand_id
1 'polypeptide(L)'
;MITLNSISTTAIAAATGAAVQEFAGIVNQRLCKSVCTNQSIQPTANVTYSVDKTYTSGTTTFVRIKATGTITYVPKGRNGCSTLSQSFTEYTTLVFSNSAATAAPTISLVQGLSHGYLSDVACLTANRYEVATEVTVTATYA
;
A
#
# COMPACT_ATOMS: atom_id res chain seq x y z
N MET A 1 8.02 12.82 9.49
CA MET A 1 8.47 11.44 9.22
C MET A 1 7.32 10.56 9.62
N ILE A 2 6.54 10.07 8.66
CA ILE A 2 5.43 9.17 8.97
C ILE A 2 5.85 7.79 8.55
N THR A 3 6.04 7.00 9.59
CA THR A 3 6.11 5.56 9.64
C THR A 3 4.99 4.98 8.78
N LEU A 4 5.36 4.19 7.76
CA LEU A 4 4.59 2.99 7.45
C LEU A 4 4.61 2.21 8.77
N ASN A 5 3.53 2.28 9.55
CA ASN A 5 3.35 1.35 10.65
C ASN A 5 3.36 -0.02 10.00
N SER A 6 4.53 -0.65 10.11
CA SER A 6 4.84 -2.04 9.86
C SER A 6 3.60 -2.84 9.48
N ILE A 7 3.53 -3.24 8.22
CA ILE A 7 2.96 -4.55 7.90
C ILE A 7 3.86 -5.55 8.63
N SER A 8 3.61 -5.75 9.94
CA SER A 8 4.17 -6.86 10.69
C SER A 8 3.27 -8.03 10.36
N THR A 9 3.41 -8.53 9.15
CA THR A 9 2.81 -9.80 8.81
C THR A 9 3.75 -10.88 9.33
N THR A 10 3.24 -11.65 10.28
CA THR A 10 3.89 -12.88 10.72
C THR A 10 4.13 -13.78 9.51
N ALA A 11 5.31 -14.39 9.45
CA ALA A 11 5.64 -15.35 8.41
C ALA A 11 4.60 -16.48 8.41
N ILE A 12 3.87 -16.64 7.31
CA ILE A 12 2.99 -17.79 7.10
C ILE A 12 3.86 -18.88 6.50
N ALA A 13 4.14 -19.91 7.29
CA ALA A 13 4.82 -21.10 6.80
C ALA A 13 3.82 -21.97 6.04
N ALA A 14 4.07 -22.23 4.75
CA ALA A 14 3.38 -23.29 4.03
C ALA A 14 4.12 -24.60 4.28
N ALA A 15 3.41 -25.62 4.78
CA ALA A 15 3.99 -26.96 4.99
C ALA A 15 4.35 -27.65 3.65
N THR A 16 3.53 -27.44 2.61
CA THR A 16 3.74 -27.85 1.21
C THR A 16 2.73 -27.09 0.32
N GLY A 17 3.14 -26.60 -0.86
CA GLY A 17 2.25 -25.91 -1.80
C GLY A 17 2.33 -24.39 -1.75
N ALA A 18 1.25 -23.70 -1.37
CA ALA A 18 1.16 -22.24 -1.42
C ALA A 18 1.07 -21.59 -0.03
N ALA A 19 1.82 -20.52 0.20
CA ALA A 19 1.64 -19.60 1.31
C ALA A 19 0.90 -18.36 0.78
N VAL A 20 -0.26 -18.04 1.37
CA VAL A 20 -1.08 -16.88 0.99
C VAL A 20 -1.05 -15.88 2.13
N GLN A 21 -0.82 -14.62 1.80
CA GLN A 21 -0.85 -13.51 2.75
C GLN A 21 -1.77 -12.41 2.22
N GLU A 22 -2.87 -12.21 2.92
CA GLU A 22 -3.83 -11.15 2.67
C GLU A 22 -3.65 -10.04 3.71
N PHE A 23 -3.59 -8.80 3.26
CA PHE A 23 -3.47 -7.63 4.12
C PHE A 23 -4.08 -6.38 3.49
N ALA A 24 -4.44 -5.42 4.33
CA ALA A 24 -4.73 -4.08 3.90
C ALA A 24 -3.41 -3.34 3.64
N GLY A 25 -3.07 -3.12 2.37
CA GLY A 25 -1.99 -2.22 1.98
C GLY A 25 -2.41 -0.78 2.28
N ILE A 26 -1.73 -0.13 3.22
CA ILE A 26 -2.05 1.24 3.64
C ILE A 26 -0.98 2.19 3.11
N VAL A 27 -1.38 3.11 2.24
CA VAL A 27 -0.55 4.26 1.83
C VAL A 27 -1.11 5.49 2.55
N ASN A 28 -0.32 6.11 3.42
CA ASN A 28 -0.71 7.35 4.09
C ASN A 28 0.18 8.54 3.66
N GLN A 29 -0.33 9.32 2.71
CA GLN A 29 0.39 10.48 2.18
C GLN A 29 0.03 11.77 2.92
N ARG A 30 1.05 12.58 3.18
CA ARG A 30 0.85 13.99 3.52
C ARG A 30 0.56 14.78 2.25
N LEU A 31 -0.54 15.52 2.26
CA LEU A 31 -0.94 16.38 1.16
C LEU A 31 -0.07 17.64 1.14
N CYS A 32 0.36 18.07 -0.05
CA CYS A 32 1.10 19.33 -0.21
C CYS A 32 0.33 20.56 0.30
N LYS A 33 -1.00 20.52 0.27
CA LYS A 33 -1.90 21.54 0.84
C LYS A 33 -3.08 20.86 1.53
N SER A 34 -3.59 21.49 2.58
CA SER A 34 -4.76 20.98 3.30
C SER A 34 -6.01 21.02 2.42
N VAL A 35 -6.97 20.15 2.71
CA VAL A 35 -8.29 20.11 2.07
C VAL A 35 -9.36 20.35 3.13
N CYS A 36 -10.50 20.87 2.73
CA CYS A 36 -11.66 20.97 3.62
C CYS A 36 -12.42 19.63 3.59
N THR A 37 -12.71 19.08 4.77
CA THR A 37 -13.41 17.79 4.93
C THR A 37 -14.85 17.80 4.42
N ASN A 38 -15.47 18.99 4.35
CA ASN A 38 -16.85 19.19 3.94
C ASN A 38 -16.99 19.73 2.51
N GLN A 39 -15.97 19.58 1.66
CA GLN A 39 -16.06 20.00 0.25
C GLN A 39 -16.96 19.07 -0.55
N SER A 40 -17.61 19.62 -1.58
CA SER A 40 -18.36 18.83 -2.55
C SER A 40 -17.45 17.94 -3.40
N ILE A 41 -16.20 18.36 -3.63
CA ILE A 41 -15.17 17.59 -4.32
C ILE A 41 -14.21 17.03 -3.27
N GLN A 42 -14.35 15.74 -2.99
CA GLN A 42 -13.44 15.02 -2.11
C GLN A 42 -12.20 14.54 -2.87
N PRO A 43 -11.05 14.39 -2.20
CA PRO A 43 -9.87 13.80 -2.82
C PRO A 43 -10.16 12.41 -3.35
N THR A 44 -9.51 12.07 -4.46
CA THR A 44 -9.51 10.73 -5.03
C THR A 44 -8.07 10.26 -5.16
N ALA A 45 -7.86 8.95 -5.11
CA ALA A 45 -6.56 8.38 -5.37
C ALA A 45 -6.67 7.12 -6.19
N ASN A 46 -5.64 6.89 -6.99
CA ASN A 46 -5.38 5.62 -7.63
C ASN A 46 -4.09 5.06 -7.05
N VAL A 47 -4.11 3.81 -6.61
CA VAL A 47 -2.95 3.10 -6.07
C VAL A 47 -2.86 1.75 -6.78
N THR A 48 -1.65 1.42 -7.22
CA THR A 48 -1.33 0.15 -7.85
C THR A 48 -0.18 -0.50 -7.09
N TYR A 49 -0.34 -1.79 -6.82
CA TYR A 49 0.67 -2.61 -6.16
C TYR A 49 1.31 -3.56 -7.17
N SER A 50 2.63 -3.73 -7.05
CA SER A 50 3.37 -4.68 -7.87
C SER A 50 4.52 -5.30 -7.08
N VAL A 51 4.94 -6.50 -7.48
CA VAL A 51 6.20 -7.08 -7.02
C VAL A 51 7.35 -6.32 -7.69
N ASP A 52 8.24 -5.72 -6.89
CA ASP A 52 9.42 -4.99 -7.36
C ASP A 52 10.63 -5.90 -7.46
N LYS A 53 10.94 -6.60 -6.35
CA LYS A 53 12.09 -7.49 -6.25
C LYS A 53 11.76 -8.67 -5.36
N THR A 54 12.33 -9.82 -5.69
CA THR A 54 12.29 -11.03 -4.87
C THR A 54 13.72 -11.48 -4.60
N TYR A 55 13.99 -11.87 -3.36
CA TYR A 55 15.27 -12.41 -2.96
C TYR A 55 15.07 -13.62 -2.06
N THR A 56 15.66 -14.77 -2.41
CA THR A 56 15.59 -15.99 -1.61
C THR A 56 16.95 -16.30 -1.02
N SER A 57 16.98 -16.56 0.28
CA SER A 57 18.15 -16.99 1.03
C SER A 57 17.79 -18.24 1.85
N GLY A 58 18.33 -19.39 1.45
CA GLY A 58 17.94 -20.69 1.99
C GLY A 58 16.43 -20.93 1.79
N THR A 59 15.73 -21.18 2.89
CA THR A 59 14.28 -21.47 2.94
C THR A 59 13.41 -20.23 3.11
N THR A 60 14.00 -19.03 3.04
CA THR A 60 13.31 -17.75 3.27
C THR A 60 13.35 -16.88 2.02
N THR A 61 12.19 -16.37 1.61
CA THR A 61 12.00 -15.48 0.46
C THR A 61 11.48 -14.13 0.94
N PHE A 62 12.23 -13.08 0.61
CA PHE A 62 11.88 -11.68 0.82
C PHE A 62 11.26 -11.13 -0.47
N VAL A 63 10.08 -10.52 -0.37
CA VAL A 63 9.33 -9.96 -1.49
C VAL A 63 9.13 -8.48 -1.25
N ARG A 64 9.83 -7.64 -2.00
CA ARG A 64 9.62 -6.20 -1.99
C ARG A 64 8.42 -5.85 -2.85
N ILE A 65 7.39 -5.30 -2.24
CA ILE A 65 6.21 -4.78 -2.90
C ILE A 65 6.36 -3.27 -3.07
N LYS A 66 6.04 -2.78 -4.26
CA LYS A 66 6.02 -1.36 -4.61
C LYS A 66 4.57 -0.92 -4.70
N ALA A 67 4.24 0.18 -4.03
CA ALA A 67 2.99 0.89 -4.17
C ALA A 67 3.26 2.19 -4.92
N THR A 68 2.60 2.40 -6.05
CA THR A 68 2.65 3.67 -6.80
C THR A 68 1.26 4.20 -7.00
N GLY A 69 1.13 5.52 -6.99
CA GLY A 69 -0.16 6.12 -7.20
C GLY A 69 -0.11 7.61 -7.34
N THR A 70 -1.31 8.16 -7.50
CA THR A 70 -1.56 9.60 -7.58
C THR A 70 -2.75 9.93 -6.70
N ILE A 71 -2.64 10.99 -5.92
CA ILE A 71 -3.74 11.59 -5.16
C ILE A 71 -4.11 12.90 -5.83
N THR A 72 -5.38 13.06 -6.15
CA THR A 72 -5.95 14.21 -6.84
C THR A 72 -6.95 14.90 -5.92
N TYR A 73 -6.78 16.20 -5.68
CA TYR A 73 -7.59 16.95 -4.71
C TYR A 73 -7.67 18.44 -5.00
N VAL A 74 -8.67 19.10 -4.41
CA VAL A 74 -8.81 20.55 -4.44
C VAL A 74 -8.37 21.13 -3.08
N PRO A 75 -7.33 21.98 -3.04
CA PRO A 75 -6.81 22.52 -1.79
C PRO A 75 -7.74 23.57 -1.16
N LYS A 76 -7.64 23.76 0.15
CA LYS A 76 -8.33 24.83 0.89
C LYS A 76 -7.81 26.21 0.47
N GLY A 77 -8.69 27.09 -0.01
CA GLY A 77 -8.34 28.46 -0.40
C GLY A 77 -9.45 29.20 -1.16
N ARG A 78 -9.28 30.52 -1.33
CA ARG A 78 -10.31 31.47 -1.83
C ARG A 78 -10.28 31.72 -3.35
N ASN A 79 -9.27 31.24 -4.08
CA ASN A 79 -9.08 31.54 -5.51
C ASN A 79 -8.85 30.27 -6.34
N GLY A 80 -9.90 29.84 -7.04
CA GLY A 80 -9.83 29.01 -8.24
C GLY A 80 -9.72 27.50 -8.00
N CYS A 81 -10.64 26.75 -8.63
CA CYS A 81 -10.80 25.30 -8.64
C CYS A 81 -9.63 24.51 -9.26
N SER A 82 -8.39 24.84 -8.93
CA SER A 82 -7.22 24.16 -9.49
C SER A 82 -6.96 22.86 -8.74
N THR A 83 -7.38 21.76 -9.36
CA THR A 83 -7.06 20.41 -8.92
C THR A 83 -5.54 20.21 -8.87
N LEU A 84 -5.03 19.75 -7.73
CA LEU A 84 -3.65 19.33 -7.56
C LEU A 84 -3.56 17.82 -7.64
N SER A 85 -2.51 17.33 -8.28
CA SER A 85 -2.17 15.90 -8.33
C SER A 85 -0.78 15.69 -7.73
N GLN A 86 -0.68 14.77 -6.78
CA GLN A 86 0.55 14.38 -6.11
C GLN A 86 0.81 12.91 -6.38
N SER A 87 1.90 12.60 -7.07
CA SER A 87 2.36 11.23 -7.25
C SER A 87 3.17 10.77 -6.03
N PHE A 88 3.15 9.47 -5.78
CA PHE A 88 3.96 8.86 -4.72
C PHE A 88 4.48 7.50 -5.16
N THR A 89 5.53 7.06 -4.47
CA THR A 89 6.06 5.71 -4.58
C THR A 89 6.54 5.27 -3.22
N GLU A 90 6.00 4.17 -2.73
CA GLU A 90 6.36 3.57 -1.45
C GLU A 90 6.72 2.11 -1.63
N TYR A 91 7.44 1.56 -0.66
CA TYR A 91 7.87 0.18 -0.67
C TYR A 91 7.61 -0.46 0.68
N THR A 92 7.20 -1.72 0.63
CA THR A 92 7.14 -2.60 1.79
C THR A 92 7.79 -3.94 1.44
N THR A 93 8.14 -4.74 2.45
CA THR A 93 8.76 -6.05 2.25
C THR A 93 7.99 -7.09 3.04
N LEU A 94 7.59 -8.17 2.36
CA LEU A 94 6.98 -9.35 2.94
C LEU A 94 8.02 -10.47 3.02
N VAL A 95 7.83 -11.39 3.96
CA VAL A 95 8.72 -12.53 4.13
C VAL A 95 7.90 -13.81 4.16
N PHE A 96 8.27 -14.75 3.28
CA PHE A 96 7.73 -16.10 3.24
C PHE A 96 8.84 -17.08 3.61
N SER A 97 8.54 -18.04 4.48
CA SER A 97 9.47 -19.10 4.83
C SER A 97 8.81 -20.47 4.66
N ASN A 98 9.55 -21.41 4.11
CA ASN A 98 9.12 -22.79 3.98
C ASN A 98 10.33 -23.70 4.19
N SER A 99 10.37 -24.39 5.33
CA SER A 99 11.49 -25.26 5.73
C SER A 99 11.73 -26.44 4.79
N ALA A 100 10.72 -26.84 4.00
CA ALA A 100 10.82 -27.93 3.03
C ALA A 100 11.09 -27.43 1.60
N ALA A 101 11.25 -26.12 1.37
CA ALA A 101 11.48 -25.57 0.05
C ALA A 101 12.83 -26.02 -0.52
N THR A 102 12.78 -26.62 -1.72
CA THR A 102 13.97 -27.03 -2.49
C THR A 102 14.31 -26.03 -3.60
N ALA A 103 13.42 -25.09 -3.88
CA ALA A 103 13.58 -24.02 -4.86
C ALA A 103 12.90 -22.72 -4.39
N ALA A 104 13.23 -21.60 -5.05
CA ALA A 104 12.56 -20.34 -4.81
C ALA A 104 11.08 -20.41 -5.25
N PRO A 105 10.14 -19.82 -4.49
CA PRO A 105 8.73 -19.83 -4.85
C PRO A 105 8.45 -18.90 -6.03
N THR A 106 7.39 -19.20 -6.77
CA THR A 106 6.77 -18.23 -7.68
C THR A 106 5.88 -17.29 -6.88
N ILE A 107 6.03 -15.97 -7.09
CA ILE A 107 5.24 -14.96 -6.38
C ILE A 107 4.16 -14.40 -7.30
N SER A 108 2.92 -14.35 -6.83
CA SER A 108 1.83 -13.61 -7.46
C SER A 108 1.25 -12.58 -6.50
N LEU A 109 0.76 -11.47 -7.05
CA LEU A 109 0.09 -10.41 -6.32
C LEU A 109 -1.24 -10.10 -7.01
N VAL A 110 -2.30 -10.02 -6.23
CA VAL A 110 -3.62 -9.57 -6.66
C VAL A 110 -4.01 -8.38 -5.79
N GLN A 111 -4.48 -7.31 -6.42
CA GLN A 111 -5.11 -6.20 -5.71
C GLN A 111 -6.63 -6.29 -5.84
N GLY A 112 -7.32 -6.08 -4.74
CA GLY A 112 -8.77 -5.92 -4.69
C GLY A 112 -9.17 -4.45 -4.69
N LEU A 113 -10.25 -4.15 -3.96
CA LEU A 113 -10.78 -2.80 -3.88
C LEU A 113 -9.90 -1.88 -3.05
N SER A 114 -9.95 -0.59 -3.38
CA SER A 114 -9.28 0.47 -2.63
C SER A 114 -10.30 1.44 -2.06
N HIS A 115 -10.08 1.87 -0.82
CA HIS A 115 -10.88 2.88 -0.16
C HIS A 115 -9.99 3.98 0.39
N GLY A 116 -10.33 5.22 0.06
CA GLY A 116 -9.58 6.39 0.50
C GLY A 116 -10.32 7.18 1.57
N TYR A 117 -9.58 7.72 2.52
CA TYR A 117 -10.11 8.50 3.63
C TYR A 117 -9.17 9.64 3.99
N LEU A 118 -9.78 10.74 4.43
CA LEU A 118 -9.04 11.85 5.00
C LEU A 118 -8.56 11.48 6.41
N SER A 119 -7.31 11.77 6.70
CA SER A 119 -6.70 11.60 8.02
C SER A 119 -6.01 12.88 8.46
N ASP A 120 -5.60 12.94 9.73
CA ASP A 120 -5.08 14.17 10.36
C ASP A 120 -6.08 15.33 10.22
N VAL A 121 -7.31 15.08 10.68
CA VAL A 121 -8.43 16.02 10.59
C VAL A 121 -8.46 16.93 11.83
N ALA A 122 -8.36 18.23 11.61
CA ALA A 122 -8.56 19.25 12.63
C ALA A 122 -9.25 20.48 12.03
N CYS A 123 -10.16 21.11 12.78
CA CYS A 123 -10.85 22.35 12.36
C CYS A 123 -11.46 22.27 10.94
N LEU A 124 -12.17 21.17 10.65
CA LEU A 124 -12.79 20.85 9.35
C LEU A 124 -11.80 20.75 8.17
N THR A 125 -10.51 20.61 8.47
CA THR A 125 -9.45 20.43 7.47
C THR A 125 -8.69 19.15 7.68
N ALA A 126 -8.25 18.52 6.60
CA ALA A 126 -7.37 17.37 6.62
C ALA A 126 -6.05 17.71 5.93
N ASN A 127 -4.94 17.22 6.48
CA ASN A 127 -3.61 17.38 5.86
C ASN A 127 -3.08 16.10 5.23
N ARG A 128 -3.82 14.99 5.36
CA ARG A 128 -3.36 13.67 4.95
C ARG A 128 -4.49 12.91 4.27
N TYR A 129 -4.09 12.06 3.35
CA TYR A 129 -4.99 11.16 2.66
C TYR A 129 -4.41 9.76 2.73
N GLU A 130 -5.22 8.85 3.24
CA GLU A 130 -4.88 7.46 3.42
C GLU A 130 -5.69 6.63 2.45
N VAL A 131 -5.05 5.66 1.82
CA VAL A 131 -5.69 4.69 0.94
C VAL A 131 -5.39 3.31 1.48
N ALA A 132 -6.45 2.60 1.85
CA ALA A 132 -6.39 1.17 2.16
C ALA A 132 -6.79 0.39 0.92
N THR A 133 -5.94 -0.55 0.51
CA THR A 133 -6.17 -1.45 -0.62
C THR A 133 -6.09 -2.88 -0.14
N GLU A 134 -7.05 -3.71 -0.53
CA GLU A 134 -6.95 -5.16 -0.35
C GLU A 134 -5.81 -5.70 -1.23
N VAL A 135 -4.82 -6.34 -0.61
CA VAL A 135 -3.68 -6.93 -1.33
C VAL A 135 -3.46 -8.36 -0.88
N THR A 136 -3.46 -9.28 -1.83
CA THR A 136 -3.20 -10.70 -1.61
C THR A 136 -1.92 -11.09 -2.34
N VAL A 137 -0.94 -11.57 -1.59
CA VAL A 137 0.33 -12.07 -2.13
C VAL A 137 0.43 -13.56 -1.88
N THR A 138 0.69 -14.32 -2.94
CA THR A 138 0.84 -15.78 -2.87
C THR A 138 2.26 -16.18 -3.25
N ALA A 139 2.89 -17.00 -2.42
CA ALA A 139 4.14 -17.69 -2.71
C ALA A 139 3.86 -19.18 -2.95
N THR A 140 4.07 -19.64 -4.17
CA THR A 140 3.87 -21.04 -4.57
C THR A 140 5.21 -21.76 -4.65
N TYR A 141 5.39 -22.77 -3.81
CA TYR A 141 6.56 -23.64 -3.76
C TYR A 141 6.31 -24.88 -4.62
N ALA A 142 7.30 -25.25 -5.44
CA ALA A 142 7.29 -26.46 -6.26
C ALA A 142 7.60 -27.71 -5.43
#